data_AF-A0AAX2KCC3-F1
#
_entry.id   AF-A0AAX2KCC3-F1
#
_cell.length_a   1.000
_cell.length_b   1.000
_cell.length_c   1.000
_cell.angle_alpha   90.00
_cell.angle_beta   90.00
_cell.angle_gamma   90.00
#
_symmetry.space_group_name_H-M   'P 1'
#
loop_
_entity.id
_entity.type
_entity.pdbx_description
1 polymer ?
#
loop_
_entity_poly.entity_id
_entity_poly.type
_entity_poly.pdbx_seq_one_letter_code
_entity_poly.pdbx_strand_id
1 'polypeptide(L)' 'MMEFILSHVEKGVMTLTLNRPERLNSFNDEMHAQLAECLKQVERDDTIRCLLLTGAGRGFCAGQDLNDRNVDPQAPHRI' A
#
# COMPACT_ATOMS: atom_id res chain seq x y z
N MET A 1 -6.65 12.32 -9.99
CA MET A 1 -6.30 10.97 -9.51
C MET A 1 -5.88 11.13 -8.06
N MET A 2 -6.39 10.31 -7.14
CA MET A 2 -5.99 10.36 -5.73
C MET A 2 -4.70 9.55 -5.53
N GLU A 3 -3.79 10.08 -4.72
CA GLU A 3 -2.53 9.40 -4.39
C GLU A 3 -2.72 8.63 -3.07
N PHE A 4 -2.91 7.32 -3.16
CA PHE A 4 -3.17 6.44 -2.01
C PHE A 4 -1.88 5.85 -1.43
N ILE A 5 -0.76 5.93 -2.14
CA ILE A 5 0.56 5.53 -1.67
C ILE A 5 1.54 6.68 -1.87
N LEU A 6 2.02 7.28 -0.78
CA LEU A 6 3.12 8.25 -0.83
C LEU A 6 4.45 7.51 -0.79
N SER A 7 5.45 7.98 -1.53
CA SER A 7 6.79 7.38 -1.55
C SER A 7 7.90 8.40 -1.25
N HIS A 8 8.92 7.97 -0.52
CA HIS A 8 10.12 8.76 -0.26
C HIS A 8 11.34 7.86 -0.12
N VAL A 9 12.46 8.20 -0.77
CA VAL A 9 13.71 7.45 -0.64
C VAL A 9 14.76 8.30 0.06
N GLU A 10 15.31 7.79 1.16
CA GLU A 10 16.41 8.42 1.88
C GLU A 10 17.44 7.36 2.29
N LYS A 11 18.73 7.58 1.96
CA LYS A 11 19.87 6.74 2.40
C LYS A 11 19.69 5.24 2.12
N GLY A 12 19.04 4.91 0.99
CA GLY A 12 18.76 3.54 0.56
C GLY A 12 17.57 2.89 1.30
N VAL A 13 16.72 3.67 1.96
CA VAL A 13 15.44 3.19 2.51
C VAL A 13 14.30 3.83 1.71
N MET A 14 13.47 3.01 1.08
CA MET A 14 12.21 3.47 0.50
C MET A 14 11.12 3.39 1.55
N THR A 15 10.52 4.53 1.87
CA THR A 15 9.36 4.64 2.75
C THR A 15 8.10 4.74 1.89
N LEU A 16 7.17 3.81 2.08
CA LEU A 16 5.83 3.85 1.51
C LEU A 16 4.82 4.15 2.62
N THR A 17 4.01 5.18 2.42
CA THR A 17 2.93 5.55 3.35
C THR A 17 1.58 5.26 2.71
N LEU A 18 0.80 4.37 3.33
CA LEU A 18 -0.60 4.17 3.00
C LEU A 18 -1.37 5.46 3.34
N ASN A 19 -1.98 6.09 2.34
CA ASN A 19 -2.49 7.47 2.42
C ASN A 19 -3.99 7.53 2.16
N ARG A 20 -4.75 6.81 2.99
CA ARG A 20 -6.21 6.86 3.02
C ARG A 20 -6.72 6.91 4.48
N PRO A 21 -6.22 7.84 5.31
CA PRO A 21 -6.41 7.83 6.77
C PRO A 21 -7.88 7.93 7.19
N GLU A 22 -8.72 8.60 6.39
CA GLU A 22 -10.17 8.71 6.58
C GLU A 22 -10.92 7.38 6.46
N ARG A 23 -10.27 6.36 5.89
CA ARG A 23 -10.75 4.97 5.81
C ARG A 23 -9.83 4.00 6.53
N LEU A 24 -9.05 4.47 7.51
CA LEU A 24 -8.06 3.68 8.26
C LEU A 24 -7.10 2.92 7.34
N ASN A 25 -6.76 3.53 6.20
CA ASN A 25 -5.89 2.95 5.19
C ASN A 25 -6.36 1.57 4.68
N SER A 26 -7.67 1.32 4.66
CA SER A 26 -8.23 0.11 4.06
C SER A 26 -8.02 0.08 2.55
N PHE A 27 -7.63 -1.10 2.04
CA PHE A 27 -7.29 -1.30 0.64
C PHE A 27 -8.53 -1.31 -0.26
N ASN A 28 -8.48 -0.48 -1.29
CA ASN A 28 -9.32 -0.63 -2.49
C ASN A 28 -8.44 -1.06 -3.68
N ASP A 29 -9.07 -1.35 -4.81
CA ASP A 29 -8.36 -1.78 -6.03
C ASP A 29 -7.30 -0.79 -6.52
N GLU A 30 -7.58 0.51 -6.48
CA GLU A 30 -6.64 1.54 -6.93
C GLU A 30 -5.38 1.59 -6.03
N MET A 31 -5.57 1.49 -4.72
CA MET A 31 -4.49 1.44 -3.74
C MET A 31 -3.66 0.15 -3.86
N HIS A 32 -4.30 -0.99 -4.14
CA HIS A 32 -3.59 -2.25 -4.47
C HIS A 32 -2.70 -2.07 -5.70
N ALA A 33 -3.22 -1.46 -6.77
CA ALA A 33 -2.47 -1.21 -8.00
C ALA A 33 -1.29 -0.26 -7.77
N GLN A 34 -1.49 0.83 -7.02
CA GLN A 34 -0.42 1.78 -6.68
C GLN A 34 0.68 1.12 -5.82
N LEU A 35 0.30 0.35 -4.80
CA LEU A 35 1.27 -0.36 -3.95
C LEU A 35 2.07 -1.38 -4.77
N ALA A 36 1.42 -2.16 -5.63
CA ALA A 36 2.09 -3.12 -6.50
C ALA A 36 3.11 -2.44 -7.42
N GLU A 37 2.82 -1.24 -7.93
CA GLU A 37 3.77 -0.49 -8.76
C GLU A 37 4.98 -0.01 -7.95
N CYS A 38 4.76 0.53 -6.74
CA CYS A 38 5.86 0.90 -5.84
C CYS A 38 6.73 -0.30 -5.45
N LEU A 39 6.14 -1.47 -5.21
CA LEU A 39 6.91 -2.69 -4.88
C LEU A 39 7.78 -3.16 -6.05
N LYS A 40 7.30 -3.05 -7.30
CA LYS A 40 8.12 -3.32 -8.48
C LYS A 40 9.27 -2.33 -8.64
N GLN A 41 9.07 -1.07 -8.25
CA GLN A 41 10.15 -0.08 -8.25
C GLN A 41 11.23 -0.45 -7.23
N VAL A 42 10.83 -0.84 -6.01
CA VAL A 42 11.75 -1.34 -4.97
C VAL A 42 12.54 -2.55 -5.46
N GLU A 43 11.89 -3.50 -6.12
CA GLU A 43 12.53 -4.72 -6.64
C GLU A 43 13.59 -4.43 -7.72
N ARG A 44 13.39 -3.36 -8.51
CA ARG A 44 14.25 -3.03 -9.66
C ARG A 44 15.39 -2.06 -9.35
N ASP A 45 15.34 -1.40 -8.21
CA ASP A 45 16.31 -0.38 -7.83
C ASP A 45 17.29 -0.93 -6.78
N ASP A 46 18.47 -1.37 -7.25
CA ASP A 46 19.55 -1.90 -6.41
C ASP A 46 20.11 -0.90 -5.38
N THR A 47 19.75 0.39 -5.48
CA THR A 47 20.13 1.39 -4.47
C THR A 47 19.23 1.35 -3.22
N ILE A 48 18.05 0.74 -3.33
CA ILE A 48 17.12 0.53 -2.22
C ILE A 48 17.51 -0.76 -1.49
N ARG A 49 17.90 -0.62 -0.22
CA ARG A 49 18.34 -1.72 0.64
C ARG A 49 17.30 -2.13 1.68
N CYS A 50 16.27 -1.31 1.87
CA CYS A 50 15.21 -1.55 2.84
C CYS A 50 13.91 -0.87 2.41
N LEU A 51 12.78 -1.54 2.67
CA LEU A 51 11.44 -0.99 2.51
C LEU A 51 10.81 -0.77 3.89
N LEU A 52 10.41 0.46 4.19
CA LEU A 52 9.56 0.80 5.32
C LEU A 52 8.12 1.01 4.81
N LEU A 53 7.18 0.18 5.25
CA LEU A 53 5.76 0.34 4.96
C LEU A 53 5.05 0.83 6.22
N THR A 54 4.33 1.96 6.13
CA THR A 54 3.61 2.57 7.25
C THR A 54 2.28 3.17 6.80
N GLY A 55 1.43 3.56 7.75
CA GLY A 55 0.13 4.20 7.47
C GLY A 55 0.11 5.66 7.89
N ALA A 56 -0.53 6.52 7.09
CA ALA A 56 -0.83 7.88 7.48
C ALA A 56 -1.88 7.90 8.60
N GLY A 57 -1.80 8.90 9.47
CA GLY A 57 -2.77 9.11 10.55
C GLY A 57 -2.63 8.13 11.71
N ARG A 58 -3.76 7.65 12.22
CA ARG A 58 -3.82 6.99 13.54
C ARG A 58 -3.59 5.49 13.56
N GLY A 59 -3.34 4.85 12.41
CA GLY A 59 -3.21 3.41 12.32
C GLY A 59 -2.56 2.96 11.02
N PHE A 60 -2.07 1.73 11.00
CA PHE A 60 -1.41 1.16 9.83
C PHE A 60 -2.41 0.90 8.69
N CYS A 61 -3.26 -0.11 8.82
CA CYS A 61 -4.25 -0.54 7.83
C CYS A 61 -5.36 -1.34 8.52
N ALA A 62 -6.61 -1.12 8.13
CA ALA A 62 -7.77 -1.90 8.61
C ALA A 62 -8.05 -3.18 7.79
N GLY A 63 -7.23 -3.51 6.79
CA GLY A 63 -7.42 -4.64 5.88
C GLY A 63 -8.11 -4.23 4.57
N GLN A 64 -8.89 -5.14 3.98
CA GLN A 64 -9.65 -4.88 2.77
C GLN A 64 -10.83 -3.92 3.03
N ASP A 65 -11.07 -2.97 2.13
CA ASP A 65 -12.28 -2.15 2.16
C ASP A 65 -13.49 -3.00 1.75
N LEU A 66 -14.38 -3.27 2.70
CA LEU A 66 -15.59 -4.07 2.47
C LEU A 66 -16.66 -3.32 1.65
N ASN A 67 -16.50 -2.01 1.44
CA ASN A 67 -17.35 -1.25 0.53
C ASN A 67 -16.81 -1.26 -0.89
N ASP A 68 -15.64 -1.87 -1.13
CA ASP A 68 -15.13 -2.07 -2.48
C ASP A 68 -15.97 -3.13 -3.21
N ARG A 69 -16.27 -2.86 -4.48
CA ARG A 69 -17.25 -3.63 -5.26
C ARG A 69 -16.76 -5.02 -5.68
N ASN A 70 -15.47 -5.32 -5.46
CA ASN A 70 -14.79 -6.52 -5.94
C ASN A 70 -14.39 -7.52 -4.84
N VAL A 71 -15.07 -7.52 -3.69
CA VAL A 71 -14.88 -8.58 -2.69
C VAL A 71 -15.53 -9.87 -3.19
N ASP A 72 -14.73 -10.83 -3.65
CA ASP A 72 -15.19 -12.20 -3.91
C ASP A 72 -15.29 -12.97 -2.57
N PRO A 73 -16.50 -13.29 -2.09
CA PRO A 73 -16.68 -14.01 -0.83
C PRO A 73 -16.20 -15.47 -0.89
N GLN A 74 -15.87 -16.02 -2.07
CA GLN A 74 -15.37 -17.37 -2.24
C GLN A 74 -13.86 -17.44 -2.56
N ALA A 75 -13.16 -16.30 -2.57
CA ALA A 75 -11.73 -16.30 -2.80
C ALA A 75 -11.00 -17.22 -1.80
N PRO A 76 -10.14 -18.14 -2.25
CA PRO A 76 -9.43 -19.04 -1.36
C PRO A 76 -8.54 -18.22 -0.42
N HIS A 77 -8.52 -18.58 0.86
CA HIS A 77 -7.56 -18.02 1.81
C HIS A 77 -6.14 -18.38 1.35
N ARG A 78 -5.44 -17.43 0.71
CA ARG A 78 -4.04 -17.55 0.35
C ARG A 78 -3.22 -16.91 1.47
N ILE A 79 -2.24 -17.65 1.99
CA ILE A 79 -1.23 -17.18 2.95
C ILE A 79 0.03 -16.85 2.16
#